data_AF-A0A4Q2X3M4-F1
#
_entry.id   AF-A0A4Q2X3M4-F1
#
_cell.length_a   1.000
_cell.length_b   1.000
_cell.length_c   1.000
_cell.angle_alpha   90.00
_cell.angle_beta   90.00
_cell.angle_gamma   90.00
#
_symmetry.space_group_name_H-M   'P 1'
#
loop_
_entity.id
_entity.type
_entity.pdbx_description
1 polymer ?
#
loop_
_entity_poly.entity_id
_entity_poly.type
_entity_poly.pdbx_seq_one_letter_code
_entity_poly.pdbx_strand_id
1 'polypeptide(L)' 'MPTFQLSYHPPYDWAGTLEFLRNRSIRDVEAVTPDSYIRTVSIRGRSGEIKVTHLPEKHSLEAELPAVLK' A
#
# COMPACT_ATOMS: atom_id res chain seq x y z
N MET A 1 8.74 1.48 11.52
CA MET A 1 8.13 2.39 10.52
C MET A 1 6.74 2.72 11.04
N PRO A 2 6.34 3.99 11.17
CA PRO A 2 5.00 4.34 11.62
C PRO A 2 3.93 3.74 10.70
N THR A 3 2.82 3.32 11.29
CA THR A 3 1.68 2.74 10.59
C THR A 3 0.44 3.60 10.76
N PHE A 4 -0.40 3.63 9.73
CA PHE A 4 -1.66 4.36 9.70
C PHE A 4 -2.75 3.44 9.20
N GLN A 5 -3.92 3.48 9.84
CA GLN A 5 -5.07 2.71 9.40
C GLN A 5 -6.03 3.60 8.60
N LEU A 6 -6.41 3.11 7.43
CA LEU A 6 -7.40 3.70 6.56
C LEU A 6 -8.64 2.80 6.57
N SER A 7 -9.65 3.19 7.35
CA SER A 7 -10.90 2.44 7.44
C SER A 7 -11.71 2.54 6.15
N TYR A 8 -12.41 1.46 5.81
CA TYR A 8 -13.33 1.37 4.68
C TYR A 8 -14.67 0.79 5.15
N HIS A 9 -15.72 0.94 4.34
CA HIS A 9 -16.99 0.25 4.55
C HIS A 9 -16.99 -1.08 3.76
N PRO A 10 -17.20 -2.24 4.41
CA PRO A 10 -17.26 -3.53 3.71
C PRO A 10 -18.40 -3.61 2.69
N PRO A 11 -18.28 -4.47 1.65
CA PRO A 11 -17.12 -5.30 1.33
C PRO A 11 -16.00 -4.51 0.62
N TYR A 12 -14.75 -4.92 0.82
CA TYR A 12 -13.58 -4.37 0.11
C TYR A 12 -12.84 -5.50 -0.61
N ASP A 13 -12.82 -5.48 -1.94
CA ASP A 13 -12.19 -6.50 -2.78
C ASP A 13 -10.67 -6.30 -2.86
N TRP A 14 -9.98 -6.71 -1.80
CA TRP A 14 -8.52 -6.60 -1.72
C TRP A 14 -7.80 -7.47 -2.74
N ALA A 15 -8.26 -8.71 -2.94
CA ALA A 15 -7.64 -9.63 -3.88
C ALA A 15 -7.74 -9.11 -5.32
N GLY A 16 -8.94 -8.65 -5.74
CA GLY A 16 -9.14 -8.02 -7.04
C GLY A 16 -8.35 -6.72 -7.20
N THR A 17 -8.19 -5.94 -6.13
CA THR A 17 -7.33 -4.75 -6.12
C THR A 17 -5.85 -5.13 -6.37
N LEU A 18 -5.32 -6.15 -5.69
CA LEU A 18 -3.95 -6.60 -5.92
C LEU A 18 -3.76 -7.17 -7.33
N GLU A 19 -4.71 -7.92 -7.86
CA GLU A 19 -4.67 -8.43 -9.24
C GLU A 19 -4.66 -7.27 -10.26
N PHE A 20 -5.53 -6.29 -10.06
CA PHE A 20 -5.59 -5.08 -10.88
C PHE A 20 -4.25 -4.32 -10.87
N LEU A 21 -3.63 -4.16 -9.70
CA LEU A 21 -2.35 -3.48 -9.54
C LEU A 21 -1.19 -4.29 -10.13
N ARG A 22 -1.17 -5.61 -9.92
CA ARG A 22 -0.11 -6.49 -10.47
C ARG A 22 -0.05 -6.42 -11.99
N ASN A 23 -1.20 -6.39 -12.65
CA ASN A 23 -1.28 -6.30 -14.11
C ASN A 23 -0.78 -4.95 -14.67
N ARG A 24 -0.56 -3.95 -13.81
CA ARG A 24 -0.13 -2.59 -14.17
C ARG A 24 1.19 -2.17 -13.50
N SER A 25 1.82 -3.07 -12.74
CA SER A 25 2.95 -2.71 -11.90
C SER A 25 4.13 -2.20 -12.71
N ILE A 26 4.70 -1.07 -12.30
CA ILE A 26 5.90 -0.52 -12.89
C ILE A 26 7.12 -1.16 -12.21
N ARG A 27 7.94 -1.86 -12.99
CA ARG A 27 9.19 -2.47 -12.50
C ARG A 27 10.06 -1.41 -11.80
N ASP A 28 10.67 -1.80 -10.68
CA ASP A 28 11.55 -0.97 -9.84
C ASP A 28 10.88 0.22 -9.14
N VAL A 29 9.57 0.45 -9.35
CA VAL A 29 8.78 1.49 -8.68
C VAL A 29 7.72 0.88 -7.77
N GLU A 30 7.11 -0.21 -8.22
CA GLU A 30 6.00 -0.90 -7.56
C GLU A 30 6.31 -2.39 -7.40
N ALA A 31 5.90 -2.96 -6.27
CA ALA A 31 5.91 -4.39 -6.03
C ALA A 31 4.56 -4.83 -5.47
N VAL A 32 4.00 -5.89 -6.05
CA VAL A 32 2.69 -6.43 -5.66
C VAL A 32 2.86 -7.88 -5.23
N THR A 33 2.76 -8.14 -3.94
CA THR A 33 2.79 -9.50 -3.37
C THR A 33 1.37 -10.05 -3.26
N PRO A 34 1.16 -11.30 -2.80
CA PRO A 34 -0.18 -11.82 -2.52
C PRO A 34 -0.93 -11.07 -1.40
N ASP A 35 -0.19 -10.43 -0.50
CA ASP A 35 -0.69 -9.84 0.75
C ASP A 35 -0.45 -8.32 0.88
N SER A 36 0.34 -7.73 -0.03
CA SER A 36 0.73 -6.33 0.08
C SER A 36 0.91 -5.65 -1.27
N TYR A 37 0.74 -4.33 -1.24
CA TYR A 37 1.13 -3.44 -2.30
C TYR A 37 2.20 -2.48 -1.81
N ILE A 38 3.30 -2.38 -2.53
CA ILE A 38 4.45 -1.56 -2.18
C ILE A 38 4.72 -0.60 -3.34
N ARG A 39 4.96 0.68 -3.04
CA ARG A 39 5.36 1.64 -4.06
C ARG A 39 6.30 2.71 -3.52
N THR A 40 7.18 3.19 -4.39
CA THR A 40 7.90 4.44 -4.16
C THR A 40 6.97 5.63 -4.41
N VAL A 41 7.05 6.64 -3.55
CA VAL A 41 6.38 7.95 -3.68
C VAL A 41 7.38 9.07 -3.50
N SER A 42 7.12 10.22 -4.11
CA SER A 42 7.83 11.47 -3.83
C SER A 42 6.84 12.54 -3.37
N ILE A 43 7.06 13.07 -2.17
CA ILE A 43 6.22 14.11 -1.56
C ILE A 43 7.09 15.30 -1.25
N ARG A 44 6.81 16.44 -1.89
CA ARG A 44 7.58 17.69 -1.75
C ARG A 44 9.09 17.47 -1.99
N GLY A 45 9.42 16.69 -3.02
CA GLY A 45 10.79 16.39 -3.43
C GLY A 45 11.51 15.33 -2.60
N ARG A 46 10.85 14.77 -1.58
CA ARG A 46 11.41 13.70 -0.74
C ARG A 46 10.77 12.36 -1.07
N SER A 47 11.60 11.36 -1.28
CA SER A 47 11.19 10.03 -1.73
C SER A 47 11.20 9.01 -0.61
N GLY A 48 10.32 8.02 -0.72
CA GLY A 48 10.29 6.88 0.18
C GLY A 48 9.29 5.86 -0.28
N GLU A 49 9.28 4.73 0.39
CA GLU A 49 8.41 3.61 0.08
C GLU A 49 7.20 3.59 1.01
N ILE A 50 6.02 3.29 0.46
CA ILE A 50 4.84 2.97 1.23
C ILE A 50 4.50 1.51 0.98
N LYS A 51 4.21 0.79 2.05
CA LYS A 51 3.66 -0.57 1.99
C LYS A 51 2.24 -0.56 2.53
N VAL A 52 1.31 -1.17 1.81
CA VAL A 52 -0.09 -1.28 2.18
C VAL A 52 -0.45 -2.75 2.33
N THR A 53 -1.06 -3.10 3.46
CA THR A 53 -1.61 -4.43 3.76
C THR A 53 -3.09 -4.32 4.14
N HIS A 54 -3.79 -5.46 4.11
CA HIS A 54 -5.23 -5.53 4.41
C HIS A 54 -5.48 -6.08 5.81
N LEU A 55 -6.29 -5.37 6.60
CA LEU A 55 -6.76 -5.79 7.92
C LEU A 55 -8.28 -6.02 7.87
N PRO A 56 -8.76 -7.15 7.31
CA PRO A 56 -10.19 -7.40 7.11
C PRO A 56 -11.00 -7.34 8.40
N GLU A 57 -10.48 -7.90 9.50
CA GLU A 57 -11.12 -7.89 10.83
C GLU A 57 -11.34 -6.49 11.42
N LYS A 58 -10.60 -5.49 10.92
CA LYS A 58 -10.70 -4.08 11.35
C LYS A 58 -11.37 -3.19 10.31
N HIS A 59 -11.88 -3.78 9.23
CA HIS A 59 -12.39 -3.07 8.06
C HIS A 59 -11.46 -1.92 7.62
N SER A 60 -10.15 -2.19 7.57
CA SER A 60 -9.14 -1.16 7.31
C SER A 60 -8.00 -1.67 6.44
N LEU A 61 -7.34 -0.76 5.75
CA LEU A 61 -6.01 -0.96 5.20
C LEU A 61 -4.98 -0.40 6.17
N GLU A 62 -3.82 -1.04 6.28
CA GLU A 62 -2.70 -0.53 7.05
C GLU A 62 -1.61 -0.05 6.10
N ALA A 63 -1.22 1.21 6.24
CA ALA A 63 -0.14 1.81 5.48
C ALA A 63 1.08 1.99 6.39
N GLU A 64 2.17 1.31 6.05
CA GLU A 64 3.49 1.49 6.64
C GLU A 64 4.28 2.50 5.78
N LEU A 65 4.83 3.53 6.41
CA LEU A 65 5.71 4.50 5.73
C LEU A 65 6.94 4.85 6.59
N PRO A 66 8.05 5.28 5.97
CA PRO A 66 9.20 5.79 6.72
C PRO A 66 8.80 7.04 7.50
N ALA A 67 9.40 7.21 8.69
CA ALA A 67 9.16 8.39 9.53
C ALA A 67 9.62 9.69 8.86
N VAL A 68 10.59 9.60 7.96
CA VAL A 68 11.13 10.71 7.17
C VAL A 68 11.36 10.21 5.75
N LEU A 69 10.76 10.90 4.78
CA LEU A 69 11.08 10.72 3.36
C LEU A 69 12.45 11.35 3.08
N LYS A 70 13.25 10.71 2.24
CA LYS A 70 14.62 11.13 1.92
C LYS A 70 14.67 12.15 0.80
#